data_AF-A0A9D9QH58-F1
#
_entry.id   AF-A0A9D9QH58-F1
#
_cell.length_a   1.000
_cell.length_b   1.000
_cell.length_c   1.000
_cell.angle_alpha   90.00
_cell.angle_beta   90.00
_cell.angle_gamma   90.00
#
_symmetry.space_group_name_H-M   'P 1'
#
loop_
_entity.id
_entity.type
_entity.pdbx_description
1 polymer ?
#
loop_
_entity_poly.entity_id
_entity_poly.type
_entity_poly.pdbx_seq_one_letter_code
_entity_poly.pdbx_strand_id
1 'polypeptide(L)'
;MPRLKKAAAIKKLSGKEKAAIFLLALGCEPSAQVFGHLNAQDVEILSYQIASTEKVDSNTLSQVLYEFRELATARNYIATGGVDYARKLLSKAFGEKRADEIIQKISVFLHKKPFEFVKRVQSDRLVSFLKFEQPQTIALVLAYLEPEAASRILSALPRSIQSDVARRIAVMDRTSPEMLRNVEKVLEKKLALFDLSGYKEAGGIESMMNILNRMDRKTGADILSDIRRSNTKLSEELASQILVFDDLVKIDDEILCSVLAGVSSDDIAKA
;
A
#
# COMPACT_ATOMS: atom_id res chain seq x y z
N MET A 1 11.83 53.18 -7.46
CA MET A 1 12.27 51.77 -7.31
C MET A 1 12.36 51.30 -5.83
N PRO A 2 11.25 51.11 -5.08
CA PRO A 2 11.31 50.59 -3.70
C PRO A 2 10.86 49.13 -3.54
N ARG A 3 10.22 48.54 -4.57
CA ARG A 3 9.60 47.20 -4.47
C ARG A 3 10.61 46.03 -4.57
N LEU A 4 11.74 46.23 -5.24
CA LEU A 4 12.71 45.16 -5.50
C LEU A 4 13.64 44.85 -4.31
N LYS A 5 13.88 45.81 -3.39
CA LYS A 5 14.68 45.56 -2.18
C LYS A 5 13.92 44.76 -1.10
N LYS A 6 12.58 44.78 -1.09
CA LYS A 6 11.74 44.19 -0.03
C LYS A 6 11.39 42.70 -0.24
N ALA A 7 11.45 42.18 -1.47
CA ALA A 7 11.32 40.75 -1.72
C ALA A 7 12.53 39.93 -1.24
N ALA A 8 13.68 40.58 -1.04
CA ALA A 8 14.92 39.94 -0.59
C ALA A 8 14.94 39.60 0.91
N ALA A 9 14.08 40.21 1.73
CA ALA A 9 14.06 39.98 3.18
C ALA A 9 13.50 38.60 3.57
N ILE A 10 12.49 38.09 2.84
CA ILE A 10 11.90 36.75 3.08
C ILE A 10 12.92 35.63 2.80
N LYS A 11 13.83 35.83 1.83
CA LYS A 11 14.85 34.82 1.47
C LYS A 11 15.85 34.54 2.59
N LYS A 12 15.84 35.32 3.67
CA LYS A 12 16.70 35.13 4.85
C LYS A 12 16.00 34.47 6.05
N LEU A 13 14.67 34.34 6.04
CA LEU A 13 13.94 33.74 7.16
C LEU A 13 13.88 32.22 7.01
N SER A 14 14.26 31.52 8.08
CA SER A 14 14.10 30.08 8.21
C SER A 14 12.62 29.69 8.36
N GLY A 15 12.29 28.43 8.02
CA GLY A 15 10.91 27.93 8.17
C GLY A 15 10.38 28.00 9.60
N LYS A 16 11.28 27.90 10.60
CA LYS A 16 10.95 27.99 12.03
C LYS A 16 10.54 29.42 12.43
N GLU A 17 11.28 30.42 11.95
CA GLU A 17 10.95 31.84 12.17
C GLU A 17 9.62 32.21 11.47
N LYS A 18 9.39 31.72 10.25
CA LYS A 18 8.13 31.95 9.53
C LYS A 18 6.93 31.34 10.27
N ALA A 19 7.08 30.13 10.82
CA ALA A 19 6.05 29.48 11.62
C ALA A 19 5.73 30.26 12.90
N ALA A 20 6.75 30.77 13.60
CA ALA A 20 6.57 31.62 14.78
C ALA A 20 5.82 32.91 14.45
N ILE A 21 6.19 33.60 13.36
CA ILE A 21 5.52 34.82 12.89
C ILE A 21 4.06 34.54 12.54
N PHE A 22 3.78 33.40 11.90
CA PHE A 22 2.42 32.98 11.57
C PHE A 22 1.56 32.73 12.83
N LEU A 23 2.11 32.05 13.83
CA LEU A 23 1.41 31.80 15.10
C LEU A 23 1.15 33.09 15.89
N LEU A 24 2.08 34.04 15.86
CA LEU A 24 1.88 35.37 16.42
C LEU A 24 0.73 36.11 15.70
N ALA A 25 0.63 35.97 14.37
CA ALA A 25 -0.42 36.59 13.57
C ALA A 25 -1.83 36.03 13.86
N LEU A 26 -1.92 34.74 14.19
CA LEU A 26 -3.17 34.07 14.52
C LEU A 26 -3.69 34.43 15.92
N GLY A 27 -2.82 34.88 16.81
CA GLY A 27 -3.14 35.17 18.21
C GLY A 27 -3.11 33.93 19.11
N CYS A 28 -3.28 34.15 20.42
CA CYS A 28 -3.06 33.11 21.44
C CYS A 28 -4.01 31.91 21.32
N GLU A 29 -5.32 32.15 21.13
CA GLU A 29 -6.33 31.08 21.13
C GLU A 29 -6.16 30.09 19.96
N PRO A 30 -6.04 30.52 18.69
CA PRO A 30 -5.87 29.57 17.59
C PRO A 30 -4.49 28.92 17.61
N SER A 31 -3.45 29.65 18.03
CA SER A 31 -2.10 29.11 18.14
C SER A 31 -1.99 28.02 19.20
N ALA A 32 -2.69 28.15 20.34
CA ALA A 32 -2.73 27.10 21.36
C ALA A 32 -3.29 25.77 20.82
N GLN A 33 -4.31 25.83 19.96
CA GLN A 33 -4.83 24.64 19.29
C GLN A 33 -3.80 23.99 18.36
N VAL A 34 -3.02 24.81 17.63
CA VAL A 34 -1.93 24.30 16.79
C VAL A 34 -0.87 23.61 17.64
N PHE A 35 -0.49 24.19 18.78
CA PHE A 35 0.47 23.60 19.72
C PHE A 35 0.02 22.24 20.24
N GLY A 36 -1.28 22.03 20.46
CA GLY A 36 -1.85 20.73 20.87
C GLY A 36 -1.65 19.59 19.87
N HIS A 37 -1.25 19.90 18.63
CA HIS A 37 -0.99 18.90 17.59
C HIS A 37 0.51 18.69 17.29
N LEU A 38 1.40 19.37 18.02
CA LEU A 38 2.85 19.29 17.82
C LEU A 38 3.50 18.37 18.86
N ASN A 39 4.64 17.78 18.50
CA ASN A 39 5.45 17.02 19.47
C ASN A 39 6.25 17.97 20.39
N ALA A 40 6.79 17.42 21.48
CA ALA A 40 7.49 18.21 22.51
C ALA A 40 8.69 19.00 21.95
N GLN A 41 9.44 18.43 21.00
CA GLN A 41 10.61 19.08 20.41
C GLN A 41 10.20 20.28 19.53
N ASP A 42 9.14 20.13 18.73
CA ASP A 42 8.63 21.20 17.88
C ASP A 42 8.01 22.34 18.69
N VAL A 43 7.33 22.00 19.80
CA VAL A 43 6.81 22.98 20.76
C VAL A 43 7.93 23.81 21.37
N GLU A 44 9.03 23.19 21.80
CA GLU A 44 10.19 23.88 22.38
C GLU A 44 10.85 24.83 21.37
N ILE A 45 11.08 24.34 20.14
CA ILE A 45 11.68 25.11 19.05
C ILE A 45 10.80 26.32 18.70
N LEU A 46 9.49 26.15 18.55
CA LEU A 46 8.59 27.24 18.19
C LEU A 46 8.40 28.23 19.34
N SER A 47 8.36 27.76 20.59
CA SER A 47 8.29 28.63 21.77
C SER A 47 9.51 29.53 21.85
N TYR A 48 10.71 28.99 21.62
CA TYR A 48 11.94 29.78 21.57
C TYR A 48 11.91 30.85 20.47
N GLN A 49 11.43 30.49 19.28
CA GLN A 49 11.35 31.43 18.15
C GLN A 49 10.31 32.53 18.38
N ILE A 50 9.15 32.19 18.97
CA ILE A 50 8.12 33.17 19.36
C ILE A 50 8.67 34.12 20.42
N ALA A 51 9.36 33.61 21.45
CA ALA A 51 9.95 34.43 22.50
C ALA A 51 11.08 35.34 21.99
N SER A 52 11.83 34.88 20.97
CA SER A 52 12.93 35.64 20.35
C SER A 52 12.45 36.64 19.29
N THR A 53 11.17 36.64 18.94
CA THR A 53 10.59 37.53 17.92
C THR A 53 10.01 38.78 18.59
N GLU A 54 10.71 39.92 18.50
CA GLU A 54 10.27 41.17 19.15
C GLU A 54 9.24 41.97 18.34
N LYS A 55 9.60 42.39 17.12
CA LYS A 55 8.72 43.19 16.24
C LYS A 55 8.80 42.69 14.81
N VAL A 56 7.65 42.28 14.29
CA VAL A 56 7.48 41.93 12.89
C VAL A 56 6.90 43.12 12.15
N ASP A 57 7.57 43.59 11.11
CA ASP A 57 7.03 44.66 10.28
C ASP A 57 5.83 44.15 9.45
N SER A 58 4.87 45.05 9.16
CA SER A 58 3.64 44.71 8.45
C SER A 58 3.88 44.09 7.06
N ASN A 59 5.00 44.42 6.41
CA ASN A 59 5.33 43.88 5.10
C ASN A 59 5.83 42.43 5.22
N THR A 60 6.71 42.13 6.17
CA THR A 60 7.15 40.75 6.48
C THR A 60 5.98 39.87 6.92
N LEU A 61 5.09 40.39 7.77
CA LEU A 61 3.89 39.70 8.19
C LEU A 61 2.98 39.35 7.00
N SER A 62 2.70 40.33 6.13
CA SER A 62 1.86 40.12 4.94
C SER A 62 2.46 39.10 3.98
N GLN A 63 3.78 39.09 3.85
CA GLN A 63 4.52 38.15 3.01
C GLN A 63 4.46 36.71 3.55
N VAL A 64 4.65 36.52 4.86
CA VAL A 64 4.53 35.21 5.52
C VAL A 64 3.10 34.68 5.37
N LEU A 65 2.08 35.51 5.62
CA LEU A 65 0.68 35.12 5.44
C LEU A 65 0.36 34.74 3.99
N TYR A 66 0.90 35.46 3.02
CA TYR A 66 0.75 35.14 1.60
C TYR A 66 1.39 33.78 1.27
N GLU A 67 2.62 33.54 1.70
CA GLU A 67 3.32 32.25 1.49
C GLU A 67 2.57 31.08 2.14
N PHE A 68 2.07 31.24 3.37
CA PHE A 68 1.24 30.23 4.03
C PHE A 68 -0.07 29.98 3.28
N ARG A 69 -0.71 31.02 2.74
CA ARG A 69 -1.92 30.88 1.91
C ARG A 69 -1.64 30.14 0.62
N GLU A 70 -0.53 30.42 -0.06
CA GLU A 70 -0.12 29.70 -1.27
C GLU A 70 0.19 28.23 -0.96
N LEU A 71 0.90 27.95 0.14
CA LEU A 71 1.15 26.57 0.60
C LEU A 71 -0.13 25.84 1.00
N ALA A 72 -1.06 26.52 1.68
CA ALA A 72 -2.37 25.99 2.01
C ALA A 72 -3.21 25.74 0.76
N THR A 73 -3.13 26.62 -0.24
CA THR A 73 -3.85 26.48 -1.52
C THR A 73 -3.25 25.35 -2.38
N ALA A 74 -1.91 25.23 -2.42
CA ALA A 74 -1.21 24.12 -3.06
C ALA A 74 -1.52 22.79 -2.37
N ARG A 75 -1.66 22.77 -1.04
CA ARG A 75 -2.17 21.61 -0.29
C ARG A 75 -3.69 21.42 -0.43
N ASN A 76 -4.47 22.46 -0.72
CA ASN A 76 -5.90 22.37 -1.05
C ASN A 76 -6.17 21.86 -2.46
N TYR A 77 -5.15 21.67 -3.31
CA TYR A 77 -5.25 20.74 -4.46
C TYR A 77 -5.33 19.27 -4.01
N ILE A 78 -5.05 19.01 -2.72
CA ILE A 78 -5.38 17.80 -1.97
C ILE A 78 -6.52 18.10 -0.98
N ALA A 79 -7.44 19.03 -1.32
CA ALA A 79 -8.74 19.08 -0.66
C ALA A 79 -9.51 17.86 -1.11
N THR A 80 -9.49 16.81 -0.31
CA THR A 80 -10.41 15.70 -0.44
C THR A 80 -11.84 16.22 -0.20
N GLY A 81 -12.48 16.64 -1.29
CA GLY A 81 -13.93 16.61 -1.38
C GLY A 81 -14.43 15.19 -1.11
N GLY A 82 -15.60 15.08 -0.48
CA GLY A 82 -16.18 13.79 -0.09
C GLY A 82 -17.51 13.95 0.63
N VAL A 83 -18.26 12.86 0.71
CA VAL A 83 -19.60 12.81 1.31
C VAL A 83 -19.59 13.31 2.76
N ASP A 84 -18.52 13.05 3.51
CA ASP A 84 -18.40 13.46 4.92
C ASP A 84 -18.18 14.98 5.11
N TYR A 85 -17.43 15.61 4.22
CA TYR A 85 -17.26 17.07 4.23
C TYR A 85 -18.54 17.77 3.82
N ALA A 86 -19.19 17.27 2.76
CA ALA A 86 -20.51 17.74 2.35
C ALA A 86 -21.55 17.55 3.46
N ARG A 87 -21.53 16.42 4.20
CA ARG A 87 -22.42 16.19 5.35
C ARG A 87 -22.20 17.22 6.44
N LYS A 88 -20.96 17.44 6.88
CA LYS A 88 -20.65 18.44 7.93
C LYS A 88 -21.07 19.85 7.52
N LEU A 89 -20.88 20.21 6.25
CA LEU A 89 -21.26 21.52 5.74
C LEU A 89 -22.78 21.68 5.68
N LEU A 90 -23.49 20.68 5.15
CA LEU A 90 -24.95 20.66 5.09
C LEU A 90 -25.59 20.60 6.49
N SER A 91 -25.02 19.84 7.44
CA SER A 91 -25.50 19.76 8.81
C SER A 91 -25.45 21.13 9.49
N LYS A 92 -24.38 21.89 9.26
CA LYS A 92 -24.24 23.26 9.80
C LYS A 92 -25.17 24.27 9.12
N ALA A 93 -25.46 24.09 7.83
CA ALA A 93 -26.29 25.02 7.07
C ALA A 93 -27.81 24.77 7.18
N PHE A 94 -28.23 23.51 7.30
CA PHE A 94 -29.64 23.10 7.18
C PHE A 94 -30.12 22.18 8.31
N GLY A 95 -29.25 21.85 9.28
CA GLY A 95 -29.51 20.90 10.35
C GLY A 95 -29.31 19.44 9.93
N GLU A 96 -28.97 18.58 10.90
CA GLU A 96 -28.62 17.15 10.70
C GLU A 96 -29.63 16.40 9.82
N LYS A 97 -30.94 16.46 10.13
CA LYS A 97 -31.97 15.72 9.37
C LYS A 97 -32.00 16.09 7.88
N ARG A 98 -31.94 17.38 7.56
CA ARG A 98 -32.06 17.86 6.17
C ARG A 98 -30.75 17.65 5.41
N ALA A 99 -29.63 17.71 6.12
CA ALA A 99 -28.32 17.35 5.60
C ALA A 99 -28.27 15.88 5.18
N ASP A 100 -28.75 14.97 6.03
CA ASP A 100 -28.79 13.54 5.72
C ASP A 100 -29.68 13.21 4.53
N GLU A 101 -30.84 13.85 4.40
CA GLU A 101 -31.71 13.68 3.22
C GLU A 101 -31.04 14.14 1.92
N ILE A 102 -30.37 15.30 1.95
CA ILE A 102 -29.65 15.84 0.79
C ILE A 102 -28.44 14.97 0.45
N ILE A 103 -27.69 14.54 1.47
CA ILE A 103 -26.54 13.64 1.31
C ILE A 103 -26.96 12.28 0.78
N GLN A 104 -28.08 11.72 1.22
CA GLN A 104 -28.60 10.48 0.66
C GLN A 104 -28.95 10.64 -0.82
N LYS A 105 -29.62 11.74 -1.19
CA LYS A 105 -29.93 12.02 -2.61
C LYS A 105 -28.68 12.20 -3.46
N ILE A 106 -27.68 12.95 -2.97
CA ILE A 106 -26.44 13.21 -3.72
C ILE A 106 -25.51 11.99 -3.73
N SER A 107 -25.46 11.20 -2.65
CA SER A 107 -24.71 9.94 -2.62
C SER A 107 -25.23 8.96 -3.67
N VAL A 108 -26.53 9.01 -4.00
CA VAL A 108 -27.11 8.26 -5.12
C VAL A 108 -26.44 8.59 -6.46
N PHE A 109 -26.09 9.86 -6.68
CA PHE A 109 -25.43 10.33 -7.90
C PHE A 109 -23.90 10.23 -7.86
N LEU A 110 -23.29 10.27 -6.68
CA LEU A 110 -21.83 10.19 -6.49
C LEU A 110 -21.32 8.75 -6.38
N HIS A 111 -22.17 7.73 -6.49
CA HIS A 111 -21.79 6.33 -6.27
C HIS A 111 -20.58 5.92 -7.12
N LYS A 112 -19.44 5.71 -6.44
CA LYS A 112 -18.59 4.59 -6.79
C LYS A 112 -19.46 3.34 -6.81
N LYS A 113 -19.40 2.58 -7.90
CA LYS A 113 -20.08 1.29 -7.97
C LYS A 113 -19.56 0.42 -6.81
N PRO A 114 -20.43 -0.28 -6.05
CA PRO A 114 -19.99 -1.18 -5.00
C PRO A 114 -18.91 -2.13 -5.51
N PHE A 115 -17.91 -2.41 -4.67
CA PHE A 115 -16.76 -3.26 -4.99
C PHE A 115 -15.86 -2.73 -6.11
N GLU A 116 -15.78 -1.40 -6.30
CA GLU A 116 -14.89 -0.81 -7.31
C GLU A 116 -13.41 -1.21 -7.10
N PHE A 117 -12.98 -1.37 -5.84
CA PHE A 117 -11.63 -1.79 -5.50
C PHE A 117 -11.28 -3.16 -6.08
N VAL A 118 -12.26 -4.06 -6.19
CA VAL A 118 -12.09 -5.42 -6.73
C VAL A 118 -11.72 -5.38 -8.22
N LYS A 119 -12.21 -4.39 -8.97
CA LYS A 119 -11.90 -4.22 -10.40
C LYS A 119 -10.43 -3.89 -10.67
N ARG A 120 -9.71 -3.41 -9.67
CA ARG A 120 -8.28 -3.05 -9.76
C ARG A 120 -7.36 -4.23 -9.50
N VAL A 121 -7.91 -5.35 -9.01
CA VAL A 121 -7.15 -6.54 -8.64
C VAL A 121 -7.22 -7.57 -9.76
N GLN A 122 -6.09 -8.21 -10.06
CA GLN A 122 -6.01 -9.28 -11.05
C GLN A 122 -6.90 -10.48 -10.66
N SER A 123 -7.56 -11.09 -11.64
CA SER A 123 -8.53 -12.17 -11.41
C SER A 123 -7.97 -13.34 -10.61
N ASP A 124 -6.72 -13.75 -10.84
CA ASP A 124 -6.10 -14.89 -10.14
C ASP A 124 -5.84 -14.62 -8.66
N ARG A 125 -5.45 -13.37 -8.33
CA ARG A 125 -5.30 -12.93 -6.95
C ARG A 125 -6.65 -12.88 -6.25
N LEU A 126 -7.64 -12.35 -6.94
CA LEU A 126 -9.00 -12.26 -6.42
C LEU A 126 -9.60 -13.65 -6.17
N VAL A 127 -9.37 -14.63 -7.05
CA VAL A 127 -9.76 -16.03 -6.83
C VAL A 127 -9.07 -16.60 -5.59
N SER A 128 -7.77 -16.36 -5.45
CA SER A 128 -6.98 -16.84 -4.31
C SER A 128 -7.42 -16.25 -2.98
N PHE A 129 -7.96 -15.03 -3.00
CA PHE A 129 -8.57 -14.37 -1.86
C PHE A 129 -9.98 -14.91 -1.59
N LEU A 130 -10.86 -14.91 -2.59
CA LEU A 130 -12.27 -15.24 -2.46
C LEU A 130 -12.53 -16.70 -2.09
N LYS A 131 -11.62 -17.64 -2.41
CA LYS A 131 -11.81 -19.06 -2.08
C LYS A 131 -11.94 -19.35 -0.58
N PHE A 132 -11.51 -18.43 0.28
CA PHE A 132 -11.61 -18.53 1.74
C PHE A 132 -12.80 -17.76 2.32
N GLU A 133 -13.56 -17.03 1.50
CA GLU A 133 -14.72 -16.26 1.94
C GLU A 133 -16.00 -17.09 1.87
N GLN A 134 -17.04 -16.63 2.57
CA GLN A 134 -18.33 -17.33 2.58
C GLN A 134 -19.03 -17.24 1.21
N PRO A 135 -19.77 -18.28 0.78
CA PRO A 135 -20.46 -18.29 -0.51
C PRO A 135 -21.40 -17.10 -0.75
N GLN A 136 -22.01 -16.54 0.31
CA GLN A 136 -22.82 -15.32 0.22
C GLN A 136 -21.98 -14.10 -0.19
N THR A 137 -20.81 -13.95 0.41
CA THR A 137 -19.90 -12.83 0.17
C THR A 137 -19.33 -12.91 -1.24
N ILE A 138 -18.96 -14.12 -1.69
CA ILE A 138 -18.52 -14.36 -3.06
C ILE A 138 -19.63 -14.03 -4.05
N ALA A 139 -20.86 -14.51 -3.81
CA ALA A 139 -22.01 -14.20 -4.66
C ALA A 139 -22.27 -12.69 -4.76
N LEU A 140 -22.20 -11.99 -3.62
CA LEU A 140 -22.36 -10.55 -3.58
C LEU A 140 -21.29 -9.84 -4.41
N VAL A 141 -20.00 -10.18 -4.25
CA VAL A 141 -18.92 -9.56 -5.05
C VAL A 141 -19.13 -9.82 -6.54
N LEU A 142 -19.38 -11.08 -6.94
CA LEU A 142 -19.53 -11.47 -8.34
C LEU A 142 -20.72 -10.77 -9.03
N ALA A 143 -21.81 -10.52 -8.31
CA ALA A 143 -22.98 -9.83 -8.86
C ALA A 143 -22.75 -8.36 -9.25
N TYR A 144 -21.69 -7.73 -8.72
CA TYR A 144 -21.32 -6.34 -9.03
C TYR A 144 -20.10 -6.23 -9.98
N LEU A 145 -19.55 -7.36 -10.43
CA LEU A 145 -18.49 -7.40 -11.44
C LEU A 145 -19.08 -7.47 -12.86
N GLU A 146 -18.25 -7.14 -13.85
CA GLU A 146 -18.62 -7.35 -15.26
C GLU A 146 -18.79 -8.87 -15.53
N PRO A 147 -19.79 -9.29 -16.35
CA PRO A 147 -20.09 -10.70 -16.58
C PRO A 147 -18.88 -11.55 -16.99
N GLU A 148 -17.98 -11.00 -17.82
CA GLU A 148 -16.78 -11.68 -18.27
C GLU A 148 -15.81 -11.97 -17.11
N ALA A 149 -15.61 -11.00 -16.22
CA ALA A 149 -14.75 -11.17 -15.05
C ALA A 149 -15.38 -12.14 -14.04
N ALA A 150 -16.68 -11.99 -13.78
CA ALA A 150 -17.41 -12.86 -12.89
C ALA A 150 -17.38 -14.33 -13.35
N SER A 151 -17.55 -14.58 -14.65
CA SER A 151 -17.47 -15.90 -15.26
C SER A 151 -16.11 -16.57 -15.07
N ARG A 152 -15.01 -15.82 -15.32
CA ARG A 152 -13.65 -16.31 -15.11
C ARG A 152 -13.39 -16.68 -13.65
N ILE A 153 -13.78 -15.80 -12.72
CA ILE A 153 -13.58 -16.03 -11.29
C ILE A 153 -14.39 -17.23 -10.82
N LEU A 154 -15.68 -17.30 -11.18
CA LEU A 154 -16.56 -18.41 -10.80
C LEU A 154 -16.01 -19.75 -11.30
N SER A 155 -15.50 -19.80 -12.54
CA SER A 155 -14.91 -21.00 -13.13
C SER A 155 -13.62 -21.47 -12.44
N ALA A 156 -12.87 -20.53 -11.85
CA ALA A 156 -11.61 -20.80 -11.16
C ALA A 156 -11.77 -21.13 -9.66
N LEU A 157 -12.97 -20.96 -9.09
CA LEU A 157 -13.25 -21.37 -7.70
C LEU A 157 -13.33 -22.90 -7.56
N PRO A 158 -13.14 -23.47 -6.36
CA PRO A 158 -13.33 -24.90 -6.13
C PRO A 158 -14.74 -25.40 -6.50
N ARG A 159 -14.84 -26.53 -7.21
CA ARG A 159 -16.14 -27.11 -7.66
C ARG A 159 -17.16 -27.28 -6.55
N SER A 160 -16.71 -27.54 -5.31
CA SER A 160 -17.57 -27.72 -4.14
C SER A 160 -18.39 -26.46 -3.78
N ILE A 161 -17.92 -25.26 -4.12
CA ILE A 161 -18.60 -24.00 -3.79
C ILE A 161 -19.22 -23.31 -5.01
N GLN A 162 -18.79 -23.64 -6.23
CA GLN A 162 -19.27 -23.01 -7.47
C GLN A 162 -20.80 -23.04 -7.60
N SER A 163 -21.41 -24.19 -7.34
CA SER A 163 -22.86 -24.38 -7.48
C SER A 163 -23.66 -23.61 -6.42
N ASP A 164 -23.15 -23.51 -5.18
CA ASP A 164 -23.79 -22.71 -4.12
C ASP A 164 -23.70 -21.21 -4.43
N VAL A 165 -22.53 -20.74 -4.87
CA VAL A 165 -22.34 -19.34 -5.27
C VAL A 165 -23.24 -18.98 -6.45
N ALA A 166 -23.29 -19.80 -7.51
CA ALA A 166 -24.14 -19.56 -8.68
C ALA A 166 -25.63 -19.52 -8.31
N ARG A 167 -26.10 -20.45 -7.47
CA ARG A 167 -27.47 -20.46 -6.97
C ARG A 167 -27.79 -19.18 -6.20
N ARG A 168 -26.88 -18.75 -5.31
CA ARG A 168 -27.07 -17.53 -4.51
C ARG A 168 -27.17 -16.30 -5.39
N ILE A 169 -26.32 -16.15 -6.41
CA ILE A 169 -26.42 -15.05 -7.38
C ILE A 169 -27.79 -15.06 -8.07
N ALA A 170 -28.27 -16.24 -8.50
CA ALA A 170 -29.54 -16.37 -9.21
C ALA A 170 -30.77 -16.01 -8.36
N VAL A 171 -30.73 -16.26 -7.05
CA VAL A 171 -31.83 -15.94 -6.11
C VAL A 171 -31.58 -14.66 -5.31
N MET A 172 -30.50 -13.94 -5.59
CA MET A 172 -30.12 -12.77 -4.80
C MET A 172 -31.07 -11.62 -5.11
N ASP A 173 -31.82 -11.20 -4.11
CA ASP A 173 -32.71 -10.05 -4.17
C ASP A 173 -31.99 -8.76 -3.73
N ARG A 174 -32.72 -7.65 -3.66
CA ARG A 174 -32.15 -6.35 -3.25
C ARG A 174 -31.51 -6.41 -1.85
N THR A 175 -30.18 -6.30 -1.78
CA THR A 175 -29.43 -6.16 -0.51
C THR A 175 -29.54 -4.74 0.04
N SER A 176 -29.60 -4.58 1.37
CA SER A 176 -29.67 -3.24 1.97
C SER A 176 -28.37 -2.45 1.71
N PRO A 177 -28.43 -1.15 1.36
CA PRO A 177 -27.24 -0.35 1.09
C PRO A 177 -26.27 -0.27 2.27
N GLU A 178 -26.79 -0.32 3.50
CA GLU A 178 -25.97 -0.31 4.71
C GLU A 178 -25.18 -1.61 4.88
N MET A 179 -25.83 -2.76 4.68
CA MET A 179 -25.17 -4.07 4.73
C MET A 179 -24.11 -4.18 3.64
N LEU A 180 -24.41 -3.71 2.43
CA LEU A 180 -23.48 -3.68 1.31
C LEU A 180 -22.20 -2.91 1.65
N ARG A 181 -22.33 -1.68 2.19
CA ARG A 181 -21.19 -0.84 2.61
C ARG A 181 -20.36 -1.49 3.71
N ASN A 182 -21.00 -2.14 4.68
CA ASN A 182 -20.29 -2.83 5.76
C ASN A 182 -19.45 -4.01 5.24
N VAL A 183 -20.03 -4.81 4.35
CA VAL A 183 -19.33 -5.94 3.70
C VAL A 183 -18.19 -5.43 2.82
N GLU A 184 -18.42 -4.38 2.03
CA GLU A 184 -17.43 -3.74 1.19
C GLU A 184 -16.21 -3.26 1.98
N LYS A 185 -16.43 -2.52 3.08
CA LYS A 185 -15.36 -1.99 3.94
C LYS A 185 -14.51 -3.09 4.59
N VAL A 186 -15.15 -4.18 5.01
CA VAL A 186 -14.45 -5.32 5.62
C VAL A 186 -13.62 -6.05 4.56
N LEU A 187 -14.17 -6.29 3.37
CA LEU A 187 -13.47 -6.94 2.27
C LEU A 187 -12.30 -6.10 1.77
N GLU A 188 -12.47 -4.79 1.61
CA GLU A 188 -11.39 -3.89 1.17
C GLU A 188 -10.21 -3.92 2.14
N LYS A 189 -10.49 -3.85 3.45
CA LYS A 189 -9.46 -3.95 4.49
C LYS A 189 -8.75 -5.32 4.48
N LYS A 190 -9.52 -6.41 4.38
CA LYS A 190 -8.96 -7.78 4.30
C LYS A 190 -8.11 -7.97 3.04
N LEU A 191 -8.57 -7.47 1.90
CA LEU A 191 -7.86 -7.58 0.62
C LEU A 191 -6.57 -6.75 0.64
N ALA A 192 -6.59 -5.55 1.22
CA ALA A 192 -5.38 -4.75 1.41
C ALA A 192 -4.34 -5.47 2.28
N LEU A 193 -4.78 -6.13 3.35
CA LEU A 193 -3.89 -6.98 4.18
C LEU A 193 -3.39 -8.22 3.41
N PHE A 194 -4.24 -8.82 2.59
CA PHE A 194 -3.88 -9.94 1.73
C PHE A 194 -2.84 -9.53 0.66
N ASP A 195 -2.96 -8.33 0.08
CA ASP A 195 -2.00 -7.78 -0.88
C ASP A 195 -0.68 -7.37 -0.20
N LEU A 196 -0.71 -6.89 1.05
CA LEU A 196 0.50 -6.66 1.86
C LEU A 196 1.18 -7.97 2.26
N SER A 197 0.40 -9.03 2.44
CA SER A 197 0.86 -10.42 2.60
C SER A 197 1.30 -11.03 1.26
N GLY A 198 1.32 -10.22 0.19
CA GLY A 198 1.78 -10.62 -1.12
C GLY A 198 3.04 -11.42 -0.96
N TYR A 199 2.99 -12.65 -1.44
CA TYR A 199 4.15 -13.48 -1.70
C TYR A 199 5.13 -12.64 -2.54
N LYS A 200 5.97 -11.81 -1.90
CA LYS A 200 7.38 -11.82 -2.26
C LYS A 200 7.76 -13.27 -2.03
N GLU A 201 8.15 -13.96 -3.11
CA GLU A 201 8.58 -15.36 -3.08
C GLU A 201 9.66 -15.54 -2.01
N ALA A 202 9.23 -15.80 -0.77
CA ALA A 202 10.10 -16.17 0.33
C ALA A 202 10.23 -17.68 0.25
N GLY A 203 10.99 -18.15 -0.75
CA GLY A 203 11.16 -19.57 -1.03
C GLY A 203 10.94 -19.93 -2.50
N GLY A 204 11.02 -21.24 -2.78
CA GLY A 204 11.02 -21.78 -4.14
C GLY A 204 12.25 -22.66 -4.36
N ILE A 205 12.29 -23.33 -5.51
CA ILE A 205 13.38 -24.23 -5.89
C ILE A 205 14.71 -23.47 -5.88
N GLU A 206 14.76 -22.27 -6.46
CA GLU A 206 15.96 -21.44 -6.50
C GLU A 206 16.47 -21.02 -5.10
N SER A 207 15.56 -20.61 -4.21
CA SER A 207 15.93 -20.28 -2.82
C SER A 207 16.45 -21.50 -2.06
N MET A 208 15.81 -22.67 -2.25
CA MET A 208 16.26 -23.92 -1.65
C MET A 208 17.60 -24.37 -2.24
N MET A 209 17.81 -24.18 -3.54
CA MET A 209 19.07 -24.47 -4.23
C MET A 209 20.22 -23.62 -3.71
N ASN A 210 20.00 -22.33 -3.49
CA ASN A 210 20.99 -21.45 -2.88
C ASN A 210 21.38 -21.88 -1.46
N ILE A 211 20.43 -22.48 -0.72
CA ILE A 211 20.69 -23.06 0.60
C ILE A 211 21.45 -24.38 0.48
N LEU A 212 21.01 -25.30 -0.40
CA LEU A 212 21.64 -26.61 -0.62
C LEU A 212 23.08 -26.49 -1.13
N ASN A 213 23.36 -25.55 -2.05
CA ASN A 213 24.69 -25.30 -2.58
C ASN A 213 25.68 -24.75 -1.53
N ARG A 214 25.19 -24.18 -0.42
CA ARG A 214 26.01 -23.67 0.69
C ARG A 214 26.03 -24.59 1.91
N MET A 215 25.23 -25.64 1.91
CA MET A 215 25.13 -26.61 2.98
C MET A 215 26.23 -27.67 2.83
N ASP A 216 26.59 -28.34 3.93
CA ASP A 216 27.49 -29.48 3.86
C ASP A 216 26.86 -30.65 3.07
N ARG A 217 27.70 -31.39 2.33
CA ARG A 217 27.24 -32.45 1.42
C ARG A 217 26.43 -33.54 2.12
N LYS A 218 26.72 -33.84 3.38
CA LYS A 218 26.05 -34.91 4.13
C LYS A 218 24.63 -34.50 4.50
N THR A 219 24.46 -33.33 5.10
CA THR A 219 23.13 -32.80 5.45
C THR A 219 22.28 -32.54 4.21
N GLY A 220 22.88 -32.04 3.12
CA GLY A 220 22.17 -31.85 1.85
C GLY A 220 21.64 -33.16 1.24
N ALA A 221 22.46 -34.23 1.27
CA ALA A 221 22.06 -35.54 0.77
C ALA A 221 20.94 -36.18 1.61
N ASP A 222 21.01 -36.04 2.94
CA ASP A 222 19.99 -36.54 3.86
C ASP A 222 18.64 -35.83 3.61
N ILE A 223 18.65 -34.51 3.48
CA ILE A 223 17.45 -33.71 3.16
C ILE A 223 16.85 -34.10 1.80
N LEU A 224 17.68 -34.26 0.76
CA LEU A 224 17.18 -34.68 -0.56
C LEU A 224 16.60 -36.10 -0.52
N SER A 225 17.19 -37.01 0.25
CA SER A 225 16.68 -38.37 0.46
C SER A 225 15.30 -38.37 1.13
N ASP A 226 15.13 -37.54 2.16
CA ASP A 226 13.84 -37.38 2.85
C ASP A 226 12.79 -36.72 1.94
N ILE A 227 13.18 -35.71 1.17
CA ILE A 227 12.30 -35.11 0.15
C ILE A 227 11.91 -36.17 -0.89
N ARG A 228 12.84 -37.00 -1.36
CA ARG A 228 12.57 -38.05 -2.35
C ARG A 228 11.54 -39.07 -1.90
N ARG A 229 11.53 -39.42 -0.60
CA ARG A 229 10.55 -40.32 0.01
C ARG A 229 9.13 -39.75 -0.02
N SER A 230 8.99 -38.43 0.08
CA SER A 230 7.70 -37.73 0.08
C SER A 230 7.26 -37.28 -1.32
N ASN A 231 8.19 -36.84 -2.16
CA ASN A 231 7.95 -36.31 -3.49
C ASN A 231 9.18 -36.52 -4.40
N THR A 232 9.12 -37.58 -5.20
CA THR A 232 10.22 -37.96 -6.10
C THR A 232 10.50 -36.91 -7.17
N LYS A 233 9.46 -36.28 -7.73
CA LYS A 233 9.62 -35.25 -8.78
C LYS A 233 10.35 -34.01 -8.26
N LEU A 234 9.98 -33.52 -7.08
CA LEU A 234 10.62 -32.35 -6.47
C LEU A 234 12.09 -32.62 -6.12
N SER A 235 12.40 -33.84 -5.66
CA SER A 235 13.78 -34.25 -5.39
C SER A 235 14.64 -34.29 -6.65
N GLU A 236 14.11 -34.81 -7.75
CA GLU A 236 14.81 -34.85 -9.04
C GLU A 236 15.07 -33.44 -9.59
N GLU A 237 14.09 -32.54 -9.47
CA GLU A 237 14.20 -31.15 -9.90
C GLU A 237 15.25 -30.38 -9.10
N LEU A 238 15.32 -30.57 -7.78
CA LEU A 238 16.37 -30.01 -6.93
C LEU A 238 17.74 -30.63 -7.23
N ALA A 239 17.82 -31.95 -7.42
CA ALA A 239 19.08 -32.64 -7.68
C ALA A 239 19.71 -32.25 -9.03
N SER A 240 18.90 -31.99 -10.07
CA SER A 240 19.38 -31.59 -11.40
C SER A 240 20.09 -30.23 -11.44
N GLN A 241 19.92 -29.40 -10.41
CA GLN A 241 20.51 -28.07 -10.32
C GLN A 241 21.74 -28.03 -9.39
N ILE A 242 22.10 -29.15 -8.75
CA ILE A 242 23.30 -29.25 -7.93
C ILE A 242 24.47 -29.58 -8.85
N LEU A 243 25.40 -28.65 -8.98
CA LEU A 243 26.61 -28.82 -9.77
C LEU A 243 27.54 -29.84 -9.10
N VAL A 244 27.76 -30.98 -9.74
CA VAL A 244 28.74 -31.98 -9.29
C VAL A 244 30.05 -31.79 -10.05
N PHE A 245 31.16 -32.28 -9.48
CA PHE A 245 32.48 -32.15 -10.12
C PHE A 245 32.52 -32.82 -11.51
N ASP A 246 31.73 -33.89 -11.68
CA ASP A 246 31.57 -34.58 -12.97
C ASP A 246 30.87 -33.73 -14.05
N ASP A 247 30.13 -32.68 -13.66
CA ASP A 247 29.53 -31.75 -14.62
C ASP A 247 30.53 -30.75 -15.20
N LEU A 248 31.74 -30.63 -14.61
CA LEU A 248 32.81 -29.81 -15.18
C LEU A 248 33.23 -30.27 -16.57
N VAL A 249 33.06 -31.55 -16.88
CA VAL A 249 33.36 -32.14 -18.20
C VAL A 249 32.40 -31.65 -19.28
N LYS A 250 31.22 -31.14 -18.89
CA LYS A 250 30.19 -30.62 -19.81
C LYS A 250 30.33 -29.12 -20.07
N ILE A 251 31.30 -28.46 -19.44
CA ILE A 251 31.55 -27.03 -19.60
C ILE A 251 32.46 -26.83 -20.81
N ASP A 252 32.16 -25.80 -21.63
CA ASP A 252 32.99 -25.44 -22.77
C ASP A 252 34.43 -25.11 -22.33
N ASP A 253 35.41 -25.55 -23.12
CA ASP A 253 36.85 -25.42 -22.81
C ASP A 253 37.28 -23.98 -22.49
N GLU A 254 36.63 -22.99 -23.12
CA GLU A 254 36.90 -21.56 -22.92
C GLU A 254 36.48 -21.08 -21.52
N ILE A 255 35.34 -21.56 -21.02
CA ILE A 255 34.84 -21.27 -19.67
C ILE A 255 35.66 -22.05 -18.64
N LEU A 256 35.99 -23.31 -18.92
CA LEU A 256 36.79 -24.16 -18.05
C LEU A 256 38.20 -23.56 -17.83
N CYS A 257 38.84 -23.06 -18.88
CA CYS A 257 40.12 -22.36 -18.78
C CYS A 257 40.05 -21.12 -17.87
N SER A 258 38.96 -20.35 -17.95
CA SER A 258 38.76 -19.18 -17.09
C SER A 258 38.54 -19.57 -15.62
N VAL A 259 37.86 -20.69 -15.35
CA VAL A 259 37.64 -21.19 -13.99
C VAL A 259 38.95 -21.72 -13.40
N LEU A 260 39.71 -22.50 -14.16
CA LEU A 260 41.00 -23.07 -13.75
C LEU A 260 42.07 -22.00 -13.49
N ALA A 261 42.04 -20.88 -14.23
CA ALA A 261 42.95 -19.75 -14.00
C ALA A 261 42.79 -19.09 -12.62
N GLY A 262 41.64 -19.28 -11.95
CA GLY A 262 41.35 -18.74 -10.62
C GLY A 262 41.64 -19.68 -9.45
N VAL A 263 42.13 -20.91 -9.71
CA VAL A 263 42.31 -21.96 -8.69
C VAL A 263 43.79 -22.39 -8.64
N SER A 264 44.31 -22.67 -7.44
CA SER A 264 45.72 -23.07 -7.29
C SER A 264 45.96 -24.51 -7.77
N SER A 265 47.13 -24.79 -8.34
CA SER A 265 47.50 -26.16 -8.78
C SER A 265 47.45 -27.19 -7.65
N ASP A 266 47.71 -26.77 -6.41
CA ASP A 266 47.68 -27.66 -5.24
C ASP A 266 46.25 -28.03 -4.83
N ASP A 267 45.27 -27.14 -5.07
CA ASP A 267 43.85 -27.43 -4.81
C ASP A 267 43.26 -28.29 -5.93
N ILE A 268 43.67 -28.08 -7.18
CA ILE A 268 43.29 -28.91 -8.33
C ILE A 268 43.82 -30.34 -8.17
N ALA A 269 45.05 -30.51 -7.65
CA ALA A 269 45.64 -31.84 -7.45
C ALA A 269 45.01 -32.65 -6.30
N LYS A 270 44.26 -31.99 -5.40
CA LYS A 270 43.59 -32.62 -4.24
C LYS A 270 42.11 -32.89 -4.48
N ALA A 271 41.49 -32.20 -5.43
CA ALA A 271 40.07 -32.31 -5.79
C ALA A 271 39.81 -33.57 -6.61
#